data_AF-A0A6J6EXP8-F1
#
_entry.id   AF-A0A6J6EXP8-F1
#
_cell.length_a   1.000
_cell.length_b   1.000
_cell.length_c   1.000
_cell.angle_alpha   90.00
_cell.angle_beta   90.00
_cell.angle_gamma   90.00
#
_symmetry.space_group_name_H-M   'P 1'
#
loop_
_entity.id
_entity.type
_entity.pdbx_description
1 polymer ?
#
loop_
_entity_poly.entity_id
_entity_poly.type
_entity_poly.pdbx_seq_one_letter_code
_entity_poly.pdbx_strand_id
1 'polypeptide(L)'
;MTIKQVEVEIIDRAWSEGWIEPQRSELRTGRRVAVVGSGPAGLATAQQLARAGHDVVVFERADRPGGLLRYGIPEFKMEKQHLDRRLAQLEAEGVEFRCNVNVGVDITGEQLREQFDAVVLAGGATAARDLTIPGREYVGIHQAMEFLPLANRVQEGDLDRSPIHAEGKRVVIIGGGDTGADCLGTSHRQGATSVHQFEIMPRPSESRPAENPWPTWPIVYRTSSAHEEGGERVYAVNTLEFLGDANGNLTGLRAVEVVSEIVDGRPTFVPVEGSEFEVPCDLVFLAMGFVGPEGGGVLEQLGVDLDVRGNVARDESWSTNVDGVFVAGDMGRGQSLIVWAIAEGRSVAASVDTWLMGETMLPSPVDPSAAPLR
;
A
#
# COMPACT_ATOMS: atom_id res chain seq x y z
N MET A 1 -3.17 -6.83 26.58
CA MET A 1 -1.75 -7.01 26.23
C MET A 1 -1.51 -6.32 24.90
N THR A 2 -0.56 -5.39 24.81
CA THR A 2 -0.25 -4.65 23.58
C THR A 2 0.80 -5.41 22.77
N ILE A 3 0.38 -6.43 22.02
CA ILE A 3 1.28 -7.31 21.23
C ILE A 3 2.29 -6.49 20.41
N LYS A 4 1.81 -5.44 19.72
CA LYS A 4 2.66 -4.51 18.95
C LYS A 4 3.82 -3.93 19.76
N GLN A 5 3.57 -3.41 20.96
CA GLN A 5 4.61 -2.76 21.76
C GLN A 5 5.67 -3.79 22.20
N VAL A 6 5.23 -4.99 22.59
CA VAL A 6 6.15 -6.07 22.94
C VAL A 6 7.01 -6.48 21.76
N GLU A 7 6.45 -6.60 20.56
CA GLU A 7 7.22 -6.91 19.34
C GLU A 7 8.28 -5.85 19.02
N VAL A 8 7.92 -4.57 19.11
CA VAL A 8 8.83 -3.44 18.87
C VAL A 8 9.98 -3.43 19.88
N GLU A 9 9.67 -3.53 21.17
CA GLU A 9 10.67 -3.52 22.25
C GLU A 9 11.68 -4.67 22.10
N ILE A 10 11.20 -5.87 21.75
CA ILE A 10 12.07 -7.04 21.56
C ILE A 10 13.02 -6.82 20.38
N ILE A 11 12.51 -6.36 19.24
CA ILE A 11 13.35 -6.24 18.04
C ILE A 11 14.33 -5.06 18.15
N ASP A 12 13.93 -3.95 18.76
CA ASP A 12 14.82 -2.81 18.99
C ASP A 12 15.94 -3.18 19.96
N ARG A 13 15.62 -3.93 21.02
CA ARG A 13 16.63 -4.47 21.93
C ARG A 13 17.60 -5.39 21.19
N ALA A 14 17.10 -6.32 20.37
CA ALA A 14 17.94 -7.25 19.63
C ALA A 14 18.90 -6.54 18.66
N TRP A 15 18.45 -5.47 17.99
CA TRP A 15 19.33 -4.62 17.18
C TRP A 15 20.37 -3.87 18.03
N SER A 16 19.96 -3.29 19.17
CA SER A 16 20.87 -2.53 20.04
C SER A 16 22.00 -3.39 20.63
N GLU A 17 21.73 -4.68 20.84
CA GLU A 17 22.67 -5.65 21.38
C GLU A 17 23.45 -6.39 20.27
N GLY A 18 23.20 -6.08 19.00
CA GLY A 18 23.89 -6.71 17.86
C GLY A 18 23.50 -8.16 17.60
N TRP A 19 22.34 -8.64 18.09
CA TRP A 19 21.89 -10.02 17.89
C TRP A 19 21.35 -10.29 16.48
N ILE A 20 21.05 -9.23 15.72
CA ILE A 20 20.54 -9.34 14.35
C ILE A 20 21.71 -9.26 13.39
N GLU A 21 22.11 -10.40 12.85
CA GLU A 21 23.17 -10.52 11.85
C GLU A 21 22.60 -10.94 10.47
N PRO A 22 23.27 -10.58 9.36
CA PRO A 22 22.93 -11.10 8.03
C PRO A 22 23.06 -12.62 7.96
N GLN A 23 22.03 -13.30 7.45
CA GLN A 23 22.02 -14.75 7.23
C GLN A 23 22.40 -15.09 5.79
N ARG A 24 23.71 -15.10 5.48
CA ARG A 24 24.19 -15.50 4.15
C ARG A 24 24.06 -17.01 3.95
N SER A 25 23.61 -17.43 2.78
CA SER A 25 23.68 -18.85 2.42
C SER A 25 25.12 -19.28 2.11
N GLU A 26 25.56 -20.38 2.70
CA GLU A 26 26.86 -21.01 2.40
C GLU A 26 26.85 -21.75 1.05
N LEU A 27 25.67 -22.16 0.59
CA LEU A 27 25.47 -22.91 -0.65
C LEU A 27 24.77 -22.03 -1.69
N ARG A 28 25.33 -21.95 -2.89
CA ARG A 28 24.71 -21.27 -4.02
C ARG A 28 24.02 -22.30 -4.90
N THR A 29 22.75 -22.06 -5.23
CA THR A 29 21.96 -22.96 -6.08
C THR A 29 22.29 -22.79 -7.57
N GLY A 30 22.93 -21.69 -7.93
CA GLY A 30 23.18 -21.31 -9.34
C GLY A 30 21.93 -20.83 -10.07
N ARG A 31 20.79 -20.68 -9.37
CA ARG A 31 19.54 -20.17 -9.91
C ARG A 31 19.40 -18.68 -9.68
N ARG A 32 18.88 -17.96 -10.66
CA ARG A 32 18.67 -16.53 -10.64
C ARG A 32 17.18 -16.19 -10.60
N VAL A 33 16.78 -15.32 -9.67
CA VAL A 33 15.39 -14.88 -9.52
C VAL A 33 15.28 -13.36 -9.62
N ALA A 34 14.37 -12.88 -10.48
CA ALA A 34 13.99 -11.48 -10.53
C ALA A 34 12.76 -11.23 -9.65
N VAL A 35 12.82 -10.21 -8.80
CA VAL A 35 11.67 -9.73 -8.02
C VAL A 35 11.33 -8.32 -8.47
N VAL A 36 10.13 -8.11 -8.99
CA VAL A 36 9.67 -6.83 -9.55
C VAL A 36 8.88 -6.09 -8.48
N GLY A 37 9.48 -5.03 -7.92
CA GLY A 37 8.93 -4.21 -6.84
C GLY A 37 9.59 -4.50 -5.49
N SER A 38 9.99 -3.44 -4.78
CA SER A 38 10.67 -3.52 -3.47
C SER A 38 9.77 -3.20 -2.28
N GLY A 39 8.45 -3.39 -2.43
CA GLY A 39 7.52 -3.33 -1.30
C GLY A 39 7.70 -4.48 -0.31
N PRO A 40 6.91 -4.53 0.78
CA PRO A 40 7.06 -5.56 1.82
C PRO A 40 7.06 -7.00 1.30
N ALA A 41 6.20 -7.29 0.31
CA ALA A 41 6.15 -8.62 -0.32
C ALA A 41 7.45 -8.95 -1.06
N GLY A 42 7.92 -8.05 -1.93
CA GLY A 42 9.16 -8.24 -2.68
C GLY A 42 10.39 -8.37 -1.78
N LEU A 43 10.49 -7.55 -0.72
CA LEU A 43 11.58 -7.66 0.26
C LEU A 43 11.55 -8.99 1.02
N ALA A 44 10.36 -9.44 1.45
CA ALA A 44 10.21 -10.72 2.14
C ALA A 44 10.55 -11.90 1.22
N THR A 45 10.10 -11.87 -0.04
CA THR A 45 10.45 -12.87 -1.05
C THR A 45 11.95 -12.91 -1.29
N ALA A 46 12.56 -11.74 -1.53
CA ALA A 46 13.98 -11.65 -1.84
C ALA A 46 14.87 -12.17 -0.71
N GLN A 47 14.52 -11.83 0.54
CA GLN A 47 15.23 -12.32 1.71
C GLN A 47 15.22 -13.86 1.80
N GLN A 48 14.03 -14.48 1.68
CA GLN A 48 13.92 -15.93 1.80
C GLN A 48 14.70 -16.65 0.69
N LEU A 49 14.57 -16.18 -0.56
CA LEU A 49 15.27 -16.76 -1.71
C LEU A 49 16.79 -16.58 -1.63
N ALA A 50 17.28 -15.42 -1.17
CA ALA A 50 18.70 -15.20 -0.96
C ALA A 50 19.27 -16.15 0.13
N ARG A 51 18.51 -16.35 1.21
CA ARG A 51 18.84 -17.31 2.29
C ARG A 51 18.78 -18.76 1.83
N ALA A 52 17.94 -19.11 0.86
CA ALA A 52 17.95 -20.42 0.20
C ALA A 52 19.14 -20.61 -0.77
N GLY A 53 19.90 -19.55 -1.05
CA GLY A 53 21.11 -19.62 -1.87
C GLY A 53 20.91 -19.22 -3.34
N HIS A 54 19.78 -18.65 -3.71
CA HIS A 54 19.56 -18.10 -5.06
C HIS A 54 20.25 -16.75 -5.24
N ASP A 55 20.58 -16.42 -6.49
CA ASP A 55 20.97 -15.08 -6.91
C ASP A 55 19.71 -14.23 -7.12
N VAL A 56 19.43 -13.30 -6.21
CA VAL A 56 18.19 -12.52 -6.24
C VAL A 56 18.47 -11.08 -6.62
N VAL A 57 17.75 -10.60 -7.65
CA VAL A 57 17.78 -9.20 -8.08
C VAL A 57 16.39 -8.60 -7.90
N VAL A 58 16.28 -7.54 -7.10
CA VAL A 58 15.05 -6.77 -6.90
C VAL A 58 15.09 -5.55 -7.80
N PHE A 59 14.12 -5.43 -8.71
CA PHE A 59 13.95 -4.28 -9.57
C PHE A 59 12.94 -3.32 -8.93
N GLU A 60 13.35 -2.06 -8.73
CA GLU A 60 12.51 -1.02 -8.15
C GLU A 60 12.39 0.16 -9.11
N ARG A 61 11.15 0.60 -9.35
CA ARG A 61 10.84 1.75 -10.21
C ARG A 61 11.32 3.06 -9.62
N ALA A 62 11.19 3.23 -8.31
CA ALA A 62 11.66 4.40 -7.60
C ALA A 62 13.19 4.41 -7.44
N ASP A 63 13.71 5.55 -6.99
CA ASP A 63 15.13 5.82 -6.73
C ASP A 63 15.68 5.09 -5.50
N ARG A 64 14.81 4.67 -4.57
CA ARG A 64 15.18 3.91 -3.37
C ARG A 64 14.21 2.77 -3.10
N PRO A 65 14.68 1.64 -2.52
CA PRO A 65 13.82 0.51 -2.22
C PRO A 65 12.95 0.74 -0.98
N GLY A 66 11.87 -0.04 -0.88
CA GLY A 66 10.94 -0.07 0.26
C GLY A 66 9.48 0.16 -0.10
N GLY A 67 9.17 0.56 -1.33
CA GLY A 67 7.80 0.85 -1.77
C GLY A 67 7.06 1.82 -0.82
N LEU A 68 5.84 1.46 -0.41
CA LEU A 68 5.06 2.30 0.50
C LEU A 68 5.67 2.46 1.90
N LEU A 69 6.56 1.55 2.36
CA LEU A 69 7.27 1.74 3.63
C LEU A 69 8.18 2.97 3.58
N ARG A 70 8.77 3.23 2.40
CA ARG A 70 9.62 4.40 2.13
C ARG A 70 8.78 5.64 1.84
N TYR A 71 7.89 5.55 0.85
CA TYR A 71 7.26 6.73 0.26
C TYR A 71 5.78 6.91 0.60
N GLY A 72 5.08 5.88 1.07
CA GLY A 72 3.66 5.98 1.43
C GLY A 72 3.44 6.37 2.88
N ILE A 73 3.98 5.57 3.79
CA ILE A 73 3.76 5.73 5.24
C ILE A 73 4.55 6.94 5.73
N PRO A 74 3.94 7.89 6.44
CA PRO A 74 4.66 9.06 6.96
C PRO A 74 5.69 8.72 8.05
N GLU A 75 6.72 9.57 8.17
CA GLU A 75 7.79 9.43 9.18
C GLU A 75 7.27 9.31 10.62
N PHE A 76 6.23 10.08 10.97
CA PHE A 76 5.63 10.05 12.32
C PHE A 76 4.93 8.72 12.66
N LYS A 77 4.62 7.89 11.66
CA LYS A 77 4.00 6.57 11.85
C LYS A 77 5.04 5.46 11.81
N MET A 78 6.04 5.59 10.94
CA MET A 78 7.15 4.65 10.81
C MET A 78 8.41 5.37 10.34
N GLU A 79 9.40 5.44 11.23
CA GLU A 79 10.69 6.06 10.95
C GLU A 79 11.50 5.25 9.93
N LYS A 80 12.14 5.95 8.99
CA LYS A 80 12.82 5.35 7.84
C LYS A 80 14.08 4.58 8.20
N GLN A 81 14.71 4.94 9.31
CA GLN A 81 15.86 4.21 9.85
C GLN A 81 15.59 2.71 10.08
N HIS A 82 14.36 2.32 10.43
CA HIS A 82 14.04 0.90 10.62
C HIS A 82 14.02 0.14 9.30
N LEU A 83 13.56 0.79 8.23
CA LEU A 83 13.59 0.24 6.88
C LEU A 83 15.04 0.16 6.38
N ASP A 84 15.85 1.22 6.57
CA ASP A 84 17.26 1.24 6.15
C ASP A 84 18.07 0.11 6.77
N ARG A 85 17.90 -0.15 8.08
CA ARG A 85 18.56 -1.27 8.76
C ARG A 85 18.20 -2.62 8.15
N ARG A 86 16.94 -2.81 7.75
CA ARG A 86 16.49 -4.04 7.09
C ARG A 86 17.03 -4.16 5.68
N LEU A 87 17.03 -3.09 4.90
CA LEU A 87 17.60 -3.09 3.56
C LEU A 87 19.09 -3.42 3.59
N ALA A 88 19.84 -2.81 4.50
CA ALA A 88 21.26 -3.12 4.69
C ALA A 88 21.49 -4.59 5.07
N GLN A 89 20.60 -5.18 5.88
CA GLN A 89 20.65 -6.62 6.16
C GLN A 89 20.43 -7.45 4.89
N LEU A 90 19.43 -7.13 4.06
CA LEU A 90 19.13 -7.84 2.82
C LEU A 90 20.28 -7.75 1.81
N GLU A 91 20.87 -6.57 1.65
CA GLU A 91 22.07 -6.38 0.81
C GLU A 91 23.24 -7.20 1.33
N ALA A 92 23.46 -7.19 2.65
CA ALA A 92 24.48 -8.00 3.28
C ALA A 92 24.20 -9.50 3.17
N GLU A 93 22.95 -9.94 2.98
CA GLU A 93 22.55 -11.32 2.69
C GLU A 93 22.73 -11.69 1.20
N GLY A 94 23.06 -10.74 0.33
CA GLY A 94 23.35 -10.95 -1.08
C GLY A 94 22.22 -10.57 -2.03
N VAL A 95 21.19 -9.86 -1.56
CA VAL A 95 20.15 -9.30 -2.43
C VAL A 95 20.71 -8.11 -3.20
N GLU A 96 20.59 -8.12 -4.54
CA GLU A 96 20.95 -6.99 -5.38
C GLU A 96 19.72 -6.09 -5.63
N PHE A 97 19.80 -4.80 -5.29
CA PHE A 97 18.76 -3.83 -5.63
C PHE A 97 19.12 -3.04 -6.89
N ARG A 98 18.22 -3.04 -7.87
CA ARG A 98 18.29 -2.22 -9.08
C ARG A 98 17.16 -1.19 -9.07
N CYS A 99 17.47 -0.01 -8.55
CA CYS A 99 16.54 1.11 -8.46
C CYS A 99 16.51 1.92 -9.76
N ASN A 100 15.48 2.77 -9.94
CA ASN A 100 15.19 3.51 -11.18
C ASN A 100 15.01 2.59 -12.40
N VAL A 101 14.49 1.39 -12.20
CA VAL A 101 14.18 0.44 -13.28
C VAL A 101 12.71 0.12 -13.27
N ASN A 102 11.98 0.65 -14.25
CA ASN A 102 10.58 0.35 -14.48
C ASN A 102 10.45 -0.86 -15.42
N VAL A 103 10.21 -2.04 -14.84
CA VAL A 103 10.00 -3.28 -15.61
C VAL A 103 8.74 -3.16 -16.47
N GLY A 104 8.88 -3.50 -17.75
CA GLY A 104 7.89 -3.23 -18.79
C GLY A 104 8.19 -1.99 -19.62
N VAL A 105 9.15 -1.16 -19.20
CA VAL A 105 9.59 0.05 -19.92
C VAL A 105 11.10 0.01 -20.15
N ASP A 106 11.89 -0.01 -19.08
CA ASP A 106 13.37 0.03 -19.15
C ASP A 106 13.96 -1.37 -19.43
N ILE A 107 13.29 -2.41 -18.93
CA ILE A 107 13.58 -3.82 -19.19
C ILE A 107 12.27 -4.54 -19.47
N THR A 108 12.20 -5.33 -20.54
CA THR A 108 10.95 -6.02 -20.92
C THR A 108 10.72 -7.28 -20.09
N GLY A 109 9.46 -7.72 -20.02
CA GLY A 109 9.13 -9.01 -19.40
C GLY A 109 9.86 -10.20 -20.05
N GLU A 110 10.02 -10.17 -21.38
CA GLU A 110 10.78 -11.18 -22.15
C GLU A 110 12.26 -11.20 -21.72
N GLN A 111 12.90 -10.04 -21.64
CA GLN A 111 14.30 -9.93 -21.20
C GLN A 111 14.50 -10.46 -19.78
N LEU A 112 13.53 -10.28 -18.87
CA LEU A 112 13.59 -10.89 -17.55
C LEU A 112 13.55 -12.42 -17.64
N ARG A 113 12.64 -12.98 -18.43
CA ARG A 113 12.53 -14.45 -18.59
C ARG A 113 13.75 -15.09 -19.25
N GLU A 114 14.47 -14.35 -20.10
CA GLU A 114 15.73 -14.82 -20.69
C GLU A 114 16.89 -14.82 -19.69
N GLN A 115 16.90 -13.87 -18.74
CA GLN A 115 18.02 -13.64 -17.82
C GLN A 115 17.89 -14.36 -16.47
N PHE A 116 16.67 -14.74 -16.10
CA PHE A 116 16.32 -15.27 -14.79
C PHE A 116 15.52 -16.57 -14.93
N ASP A 117 15.78 -17.54 -14.05
CA ASP A 117 15.08 -18.83 -14.01
C ASP A 117 13.63 -18.69 -13.50
N ALA A 118 13.35 -17.64 -12.72
CA ALA A 118 12.01 -17.31 -12.23
C ALA A 118 11.82 -15.79 -12.06
N VAL A 119 10.58 -15.33 -12.16
CA VAL A 119 10.16 -13.94 -11.98
C VAL A 119 9.04 -13.86 -10.95
N VAL A 120 9.17 -12.97 -9.97
CA VAL A 120 8.13 -12.68 -8.98
C VAL A 120 7.61 -11.26 -9.19
N LEU A 121 6.32 -11.12 -9.45
CA LEU A 121 5.62 -9.85 -9.56
C LEU A 121 5.16 -9.39 -8.17
N ALA A 122 5.72 -8.29 -7.67
CA ALA A 122 5.45 -7.71 -6.36
C ALA A 122 5.30 -6.17 -6.43
N GLY A 123 4.81 -5.66 -7.58
CA GLY A 123 4.67 -4.22 -7.86
C GLY A 123 3.57 -3.51 -7.06
N GLY A 124 2.74 -4.26 -6.33
CA GLY A 124 1.64 -3.75 -5.53
C GLY A 124 0.39 -3.38 -6.34
N ALA A 125 -0.62 -2.83 -5.66
CA ALA A 125 -1.86 -2.35 -6.27
C ALA A 125 -1.80 -0.83 -6.43
N THR A 126 -1.10 -0.32 -7.45
CA THR A 126 -0.83 1.12 -7.60
C THR A 126 -1.92 1.88 -8.37
N ALA A 127 -2.89 1.20 -8.98
CA ALA A 127 -4.01 1.86 -9.66
C ALA A 127 -4.99 2.46 -8.65
N ALA A 128 -4.86 3.77 -8.40
CA ALA A 128 -5.69 4.50 -7.45
C ALA A 128 -7.15 4.58 -7.92
N ARG A 129 -8.09 4.51 -6.98
CA ARG A 129 -9.51 4.74 -7.25
C ARG A 129 -9.75 6.24 -7.43
N ASP A 130 -10.31 6.63 -8.56
CA ASP A 130 -10.66 8.02 -8.84
C ASP A 130 -12.12 8.35 -8.48
N LEU A 131 -12.41 9.65 -8.32
CA LEU A 131 -13.76 10.17 -8.08
C LEU A 131 -14.22 11.03 -9.26
N THR A 132 -14.83 10.39 -10.26
CA THR A 132 -15.29 11.08 -11.47
C THR A 132 -16.66 11.71 -11.24
N ILE A 133 -16.64 12.91 -10.64
CA ILE A 133 -17.82 13.77 -10.41
C ILE A 133 -17.58 15.17 -11.02
N PRO A 134 -18.60 16.01 -11.20
CA PRO A 134 -18.42 17.36 -11.73
C PRO A 134 -17.36 18.16 -10.95
N GLY A 135 -16.48 18.88 -11.67
CA GLY A 135 -15.41 19.69 -11.09
C GLY A 135 -14.14 18.92 -10.71
N ARG A 136 -14.04 17.61 -11.01
CA ARG A 136 -12.86 16.77 -10.73
C ARG A 136 -11.55 17.33 -11.36
N GLU A 137 -11.68 18.14 -12.41
CA GLU A 137 -10.61 18.79 -13.15
C GLU A 137 -9.99 20.02 -12.46
N TYR A 138 -10.61 20.54 -11.39
CA TYR A 138 -10.10 21.73 -10.72
C TYR A 138 -8.72 21.51 -10.08
N VAL A 139 -7.88 22.54 -10.16
CA VAL A 139 -6.56 22.56 -9.53
C VAL A 139 -6.73 22.55 -8.01
N GLY A 140 -6.03 21.63 -7.34
CA GLY A 140 -6.10 21.41 -5.89
C GLY A 140 -6.69 20.05 -5.50
N ILE A 141 -7.19 19.26 -6.45
CA ILE A 141 -7.68 17.89 -6.22
C ILE A 141 -6.60 16.89 -6.62
N HIS A 142 -6.08 16.15 -5.64
CA HIS A 142 -4.98 15.22 -5.80
C HIS A 142 -5.34 13.83 -5.26
N GLN A 143 -4.77 12.79 -5.87
CA GLN A 143 -4.70 11.48 -5.25
C GLN A 143 -3.79 11.54 -4.01
N ALA A 144 -4.12 10.80 -2.96
CA ALA A 144 -3.32 10.79 -1.73
C ALA A 144 -1.85 10.38 -2.00
N MET A 145 -1.64 9.49 -2.98
CA MET A 145 -0.29 9.05 -3.38
C MET A 145 0.47 10.04 -4.25
N GLU A 146 -0.13 11.16 -4.66
CA GLU A 146 0.62 12.30 -5.21
C GLU A 146 1.17 13.18 -4.09
N PHE A 147 0.52 13.17 -2.92
CA PHE A 147 0.86 14.01 -1.78
C PHE A 147 1.87 13.37 -0.82
N LEU A 148 1.57 12.16 -0.33
CA LEU A 148 2.35 11.51 0.74
C LEU A 148 3.82 11.24 0.36
N PRO A 149 4.15 10.76 -0.87
CA PRO A 149 5.54 10.57 -1.28
C PRO A 149 6.37 11.85 -1.24
N LEU A 150 5.80 12.97 -1.68
CA LEU A 150 6.51 14.24 -1.69
C LEU A 150 6.78 14.74 -0.26
N ALA A 151 5.84 14.53 0.65
CA ALA A 151 6.04 14.85 2.06
C ALA A 151 7.14 13.99 2.69
N ASN A 152 7.18 12.68 2.40
CA ASN A 152 8.26 11.80 2.87
C ASN A 152 9.63 12.20 2.28
N ARG A 153 9.68 12.59 1.00
CA ARG A 153 10.90 13.11 0.38
C ARG A 153 11.45 14.37 1.06
N VAL A 154 10.58 15.25 1.56
CA VAL A 154 11.01 16.40 2.37
C VAL A 154 11.63 15.94 3.69
N GLN A 155 11.03 14.97 4.38
CA GLN A 155 11.56 14.45 5.65
C GLN A 155 12.91 13.75 5.47
N GLU A 156 13.11 13.07 4.34
CA GLU A 156 14.37 12.40 3.99
C GLU A 156 15.43 13.38 3.43
N GLY A 157 15.10 14.67 3.29
CA GLY A 157 16.02 15.71 2.82
C GLY A 157 16.22 15.78 1.30
N ASP A 158 15.39 15.09 0.51
CA ASP A 158 15.45 15.16 -0.96
C ASP A 158 14.92 16.50 -1.50
N LEU A 159 13.99 17.12 -0.77
CA LEU A 159 13.28 18.33 -1.16
C LEU A 159 13.23 19.29 0.01
N ASP A 160 13.42 20.59 -0.24
CA ASP A 160 13.21 21.61 0.78
C ASP A 160 11.72 21.74 1.15
N ARG A 161 10.84 21.58 0.15
CA ARG A 161 9.38 21.67 0.30
C ARG A 161 8.66 20.86 -0.77
N SER A 162 7.55 20.24 -0.39
CA SER A 162 6.65 19.56 -1.34
C SER A 162 5.94 20.57 -2.24
N PRO A 163 5.82 20.34 -3.56
CA PRO A 163 5.01 21.19 -4.45
C PRO A 163 3.51 21.12 -4.14
N ILE A 164 3.05 20.01 -3.53
CA ILE A 164 1.69 19.89 -2.98
C ILE A 164 1.81 20.07 -1.46
N HIS A 165 1.38 21.23 -0.96
CA HIS A 165 1.62 21.64 0.43
C HIS A 165 0.37 22.23 1.08
N ALA A 166 0.07 21.78 2.30
CA ALA A 166 -1.17 22.13 3.00
C ALA A 166 -1.11 23.42 3.82
N GLU A 167 0.06 24.06 3.95
CA GLU A 167 0.23 25.29 4.75
C GLU A 167 -0.80 26.38 4.41
N GLY A 168 -1.55 26.80 5.44
CA GLY A 168 -2.58 27.83 5.31
C GLY A 168 -3.80 27.41 4.49
N LYS A 169 -3.90 26.15 4.05
CA LYS A 169 -5.00 25.63 3.24
C LYS A 169 -6.09 24.98 4.10
N ARG A 170 -7.32 25.04 3.62
CA ARG A 170 -8.44 24.24 4.12
C ARG A 170 -8.47 22.93 3.33
N VAL A 171 -8.21 21.82 4.01
CA VAL A 171 -8.03 20.51 3.39
C VAL A 171 -9.28 19.66 3.60
N VAL A 172 -9.71 18.95 2.55
CA VAL A 172 -10.66 17.83 2.68
C VAL A 172 -10.02 16.54 2.20
N ILE A 173 -10.14 15.48 2.98
CA ILE A 173 -9.65 14.14 2.67
C ILE A 173 -10.85 13.24 2.45
N ILE A 174 -10.96 12.61 1.28
CA ILE A 174 -12.06 11.70 0.95
C ILE A 174 -11.57 10.26 1.14
N GLY A 175 -11.99 9.63 2.24
CA GLY A 175 -11.63 8.27 2.64
C GLY A 175 -11.23 8.18 4.12
N GLY A 176 -11.90 7.32 4.90
CA GLY A 176 -11.66 7.14 6.34
C GLY A 176 -10.61 6.08 6.73
N GLY A 177 -9.90 5.52 5.75
CA GLY A 177 -8.87 4.50 5.97
C GLY A 177 -7.52 5.04 6.46
N ASP A 178 -6.53 4.15 6.56
CA ASP A 178 -5.16 4.49 7.03
C ASP A 178 -4.49 5.57 6.17
N THR A 179 -4.63 5.49 4.85
CA THR A 179 -4.11 6.51 3.91
C THR A 179 -4.73 7.89 4.18
N GLY A 180 -6.01 7.95 4.53
CA GLY A 180 -6.67 9.19 4.89
C GLY A 180 -6.12 9.77 6.20
N ALA A 181 -5.91 8.92 7.21
CA ALA A 181 -5.27 9.32 8.47
C ALA A 181 -3.82 9.78 8.27
N ASP A 182 -3.10 9.21 7.30
CA ASP A 182 -1.75 9.65 6.93
C ASP A 182 -1.76 11.02 6.25
N CYS A 183 -2.74 11.28 5.37
CA CYS A 183 -2.95 12.61 4.79
C CYS A 183 -3.31 13.64 5.87
N LEU A 184 -4.13 13.26 6.86
CA LEU A 184 -4.53 14.10 7.98
C LEU A 184 -3.31 14.52 8.81
N GLY A 185 -2.53 13.56 9.30
CA GLY A 185 -1.34 13.85 10.12
C GLY A 185 -0.26 14.62 9.37
N THR A 186 -0.12 14.38 8.06
CA THR A 186 0.80 15.14 7.21
C THR A 186 0.32 16.58 6.99
N SER A 187 -0.98 16.79 6.77
CA SER A 187 -1.58 18.12 6.59
C SER A 187 -1.44 18.97 7.85
N HIS A 188 -1.63 18.38 9.04
CA HIS A 188 -1.40 19.05 10.32
C HIS A 188 0.04 19.54 10.46
N ARG A 189 1.02 18.66 10.17
CA ARG A 189 2.46 18.99 10.25
C ARG A 189 2.89 20.06 9.25
N GLN A 190 2.21 20.15 8.11
CA GLN A 190 2.43 21.20 7.13
C GLN A 190 1.71 22.52 7.47
N GLY A 191 0.93 22.59 8.55
CA GLY A 191 0.27 23.81 8.99
C GLY A 191 -1.03 24.14 8.24
N ALA A 192 -1.83 23.11 7.93
CA ALA A 192 -3.18 23.32 7.40
C ALA A 192 -4.05 24.16 8.35
N THR A 193 -4.87 25.06 7.78
CA THR A 193 -5.79 25.91 8.55
C THR A 193 -6.94 25.09 9.14
N SER A 194 -7.44 24.13 8.38
CA SER A 194 -8.43 23.16 8.81
C SER A 194 -8.30 21.89 7.98
N VAL A 195 -8.69 20.75 8.56
CA VAL A 195 -8.70 19.46 7.86
C VAL A 195 -10.00 18.74 8.19
N HIS A 196 -10.77 18.38 7.16
CA HIS A 196 -11.93 17.51 7.28
C HIS A 196 -11.63 16.17 6.62
N GLN A 197 -12.00 15.07 7.26
CA GLN A 197 -11.88 13.73 6.71
C GLN A 197 -13.27 13.12 6.55
N PHE A 198 -13.62 12.80 5.32
CA PHE A 198 -14.93 12.29 4.93
C PHE A 198 -14.90 10.77 4.84
N GLU A 199 -15.93 10.15 5.38
CA GLU A 199 -16.19 8.72 5.33
C GLU A 199 -17.64 8.47 4.87
N ILE A 200 -17.80 7.65 3.85
CA ILE A 200 -19.13 7.31 3.30
C ILE A 200 -19.89 6.37 4.24
N MET A 201 -19.17 5.56 5.01
CA MET A 201 -19.75 4.70 6.03
C MET A 201 -20.29 5.50 7.22
N PRO A 202 -21.33 5.00 7.90
CA PRO A 202 -21.73 5.54 9.19
C PRO A 202 -20.60 5.40 10.22
N ARG A 203 -20.61 6.27 11.23
CA ARG A 203 -19.64 6.21 12.33
C ARG A 203 -19.74 4.84 13.03
N PRO A 204 -18.64 4.07 13.12
CA PRO A 204 -18.63 2.81 13.85
C PRO A 204 -18.94 3.00 15.35
N SER A 205 -19.37 1.94 16.03
CA SER A 205 -19.63 1.96 17.47
C SER A 205 -18.35 2.10 18.31
N GLU A 206 -18.46 2.66 19.51
CA GLU A 206 -17.33 2.78 20.46
C GLU A 206 -16.82 1.42 20.96
N SER A 207 -17.73 0.45 21.12
CA SER A 207 -17.43 -0.92 21.53
C SER A 207 -17.71 -1.92 20.42
N ARG A 208 -17.00 -3.06 20.43
CA ARG A 208 -17.20 -4.15 19.48
C ARG A 208 -18.66 -4.64 19.54
N PRO A 209 -19.40 -4.62 18.43
CA PRO A 209 -20.79 -5.07 18.43
C PRO A 209 -20.88 -6.61 18.44
N ALA A 210 -22.01 -7.15 18.88
CA ALA A 210 -22.20 -8.59 19.10
C ALA A 210 -22.15 -9.39 17.77
N GLU A 211 -22.62 -8.78 16.69
CA GLU A 211 -22.59 -9.28 15.32
C GLU A 211 -21.18 -9.29 14.70
N ASN A 212 -20.17 -8.72 15.37
CA ASN A 212 -18.76 -8.74 14.95
C ASN A 212 -17.88 -9.40 16.04
N PRO A 213 -18.09 -10.69 16.35
CA PRO A 213 -17.46 -11.36 17.48
C PRO A 213 -15.98 -11.64 17.24
N TRP A 214 -15.20 -11.78 18.31
CA TRP A 214 -13.84 -12.30 18.19
C TRP A 214 -13.88 -13.73 17.61
N PRO A 215 -12.98 -14.13 16.70
CA PRO A 215 -11.74 -13.46 16.28
C PRO A 215 -11.83 -12.56 15.03
N THR A 216 -13.02 -12.18 14.57
CA THR A 216 -13.16 -11.26 13.43
C THR A 216 -12.56 -9.89 13.74
N TRP A 217 -12.18 -9.16 12.69
CA TRP A 217 -11.62 -7.82 12.82
C TRP A 217 -12.65 -6.87 13.45
N PRO A 218 -12.29 -6.16 14.55
CA PRO A 218 -13.26 -5.31 15.24
C PRO A 218 -13.62 -4.08 14.41
N ILE A 219 -14.90 -3.95 14.08
CA ILE A 219 -15.54 -2.76 13.52
C ILE A 219 -15.91 -1.86 14.69
N VAL A 220 -14.96 -1.03 15.10
CA VAL A 220 -15.11 -0.06 16.20
C VAL A 220 -14.56 1.29 15.78
N TYR A 221 -15.01 2.35 16.43
CA TYR A 221 -14.50 3.69 16.20
C TYR A 221 -13.04 3.73 16.64
N ARG A 222 -12.14 3.90 15.68
CA ARG A 222 -10.70 3.97 15.92
C ARG A 222 -10.23 5.40 15.76
N THR A 223 -9.41 5.80 16.71
CA THR A 223 -8.70 7.08 16.72
C THR A 223 -7.22 6.77 16.63
N SER A 224 -6.54 7.39 15.68
CA SER A 224 -5.07 7.35 15.58
C SER A 224 -4.50 8.64 16.18
N SER A 225 -3.19 8.68 16.41
CA SER A 225 -2.53 9.91 16.90
C SER A 225 -2.82 11.13 16.02
N ALA A 226 -2.85 10.97 14.70
CA ALA A 226 -3.21 12.05 13.77
C ALA A 226 -4.64 12.59 13.97
N HIS A 227 -5.58 11.73 14.39
CA HIS A 227 -6.94 12.17 14.74
C HIS A 227 -6.97 12.88 16.11
N GLU A 228 -6.12 12.47 17.06
CA GLU A 228 -5.99 13.12 18.37
C GLU A 228 -5.37 14.52 18.26
N GLU A 229 -4.53 14.75 17.24
CA GLU A 229 -3.97 16.07 16.91
C GLU A 229 -5.02 17.07 16.41
N GLY A 230 -6.20 16.59 15.97
CA GLY A 230 -7.34 17.39 15.56
C GLY A 230 -7.84 17.08 14.16
N GLY A 231 -8.64 18.00 13.62
CA GLY A 231 -9.41 17.80 12.39
C GLY A 231 -10.81 17.26 12.66
N GLU A 232 -11.69 17.42 11.69
CA GLU A 232 -13.09 17.01 11.78
C GLU A 232 -13.34 15.74 10.95
N ARG A 233 -13.96 14.74 11.57
CA ARG A 233 -14.33 13.49 10.88
C ARG A 233 -15.82 13.53 10.58
N VAL A 234 -16.15 13.58 9.30
CA VAL A 234 -17.53 13.64 8.80
C VAL A 234 -17.89 12.26 8.27
N TYR A 235 -18.92 11.65 8.86
CA TYR A 235 -19.36 10.30 8.55
C TYR A 235 -20.67 10.31 7.77
N ALA A 236 -20.99 9.18 7.14
CA ALA A 236 -22.22 9.03 6.39
C ALA A 236 -22.39 10.15 5.36
N VAL A 237 -21.31 10.50 4.66
CA VAL A 237 -21.28 11.62 3.72
C VAL A 237 -20.79 11.17 2.35
N ASN A 238 -21.46 11.64 1.30
CA ASN A 238 -21.03 11.47 -0.08
C ASN A 238 -20.75 12.82 -0.74
N THR A 239 -19.73 12.88 -1.58
CA THR A 239 -19.38 14.11 -2.33
C THR A 239 -20.12 14.11 -3.66
N LEU A 240 -20.81 15.22 -3.97
CA LEU A 240 -21.64 15.36 -5.17
C LEU A 240 -20.91 16.09 -6.30
N GLU A 241 -20.21 17.17 -5.98
CA GLU A 241 -19.41 17.94 -6.94
C GLU A 241 -18.30 18.72 -6.24
N PHE A 242 -17.25 19.03 -6.99
CA PHE A 242 -16.26 20.02 -6.62
C PHE A 242 -16.66 21.40 -7.16
N LEU A 243 -16.41 22.43 -6.38
CA LEU A 243 -16.70 23.82 -6.71
C LEU A 243 -15.39 24.55 -7.01
N GLY A 244 -15.40 25.41 -8.03
CA GLY A 244 -14.19 26.13 -8.42
C GLY A 244 -14.45 27.54 -8.91
N ASP A 245 -13.37 28.31 -9.02
CA ASP A 245 -13.39 29.67 -9.53
C ASP A 245 -13.30 29.71 -11.07
N ALA A 246 -13.43 30.91 -11.63
CA ALA A 246 -13.33 31.13 -13.08
C ALA A 246 -11.94 30.81 -13.67
N ASN A 247 -10.91 30.65 -12.83
CA ASN A 247 -9.56 30.28 -13.24
C ASN A 247 -9.31 28.76 -13.16
N GLY A 248 -10.31 27.98 -12.73
CA GLY A 248 -10.22 26.53 -12.60
C GLY A 248 -9.57 26.06 -11.28
N ASN A 249 -9.51 26.89 -10.25
CA ASN A 249 -9.03 26.49 -8.92
C ASN A 249 -10.16 26.00 -8.04
N LEU A 250 -9.90 24.97 -7.23
CA LEU A 250 -10.83 24.49 -6.20
C LEU A 250 -11.10 25.57 -5.16
N THR A 251 -12.38 25.78 -4.83
CA THR A 251 -12.83 26.70 -3.78
C THR A 251 -13.68 26.02 -2.70
N GLY A 252 -14.17 24.80 -2.98
CA GLY A 252 -15.01 24.03 -2.08
C GLY A 252 -15.51 22.74 -2.73
N LEU A 253 -16.38 22.03 -2.00
CA LEU A 253 -17.14 20.91 -2.54
C LEU A 253 -18.57 20.94 -1.98
N ARG A 254 -19.49 20.34 -2.73
CA ARG A 254 -20.85 20.06 -2.25
C ARG A 254 -20.95 18.59 -1.86
N ALA A 255 -21.51 18.33 -0.70
CA ALA A 255 -21.70 17.01 -0.13
C ALA A 255 -23.14 16.81 0.34
N VAL A 256 -23.49 15.58 0.65
CA VAL A 256 -24.81 15.18 1.13
C VAL A 256 -24.67 14.07 2.16
N GLU A 257 -25.54 14.04 3.16
CA GLU A 257 -25.62 12.90 4.07
C GLU A 257 -26.18 11.68 3.33
N VAL A 258 -25.74 10.49 3.70
CA VAL A 258 -26.18 9.23 3.11
C VAL A 258 -26.56 8.22 4.19
N VAL A 259 -27.53 7.38 3.89
CA VAL A 259 -27.86 6.20 4.68
C VAL A 259 -27.55 4.93 3.91
N SER A 260 -27.10 3.89 4.61
CA SER A 260 -26.87 2.58 4.00
C SER A 260 -28.18 1.81 3.94
N GLU A 261 -28.65 1.52 2.73
CA GLU A 261 -29.82 0.67 2.47
C GLU A 261 -29.41 -0.58 1.69
N ILE A 262 -30.21 -1.65 1.79
CA ILE A 262 -30.03 -2.84 0.95
C ILE A 262 -30.89 -2.66 -0.30
N VAL A 263 -30.25 -2.40 -1.43
CA VAL A 263 -30.89 -2.32 -2.75
C VAL A 263 -30.40 -3.51 -3.57
N ASP A 264 -31.34 -4.32 -4.10
CA ASP A 264 -31.02 -5.54 -4.87
C ASP A 264 -30.05 -6.51 -4.16
N GLY A 265 -30.17 -6.63 -2.84
CA GLY A 265 -29.31 -7.49 -2.03
C GLY A 265 -27.90 -6.95 -1.82
N ARG A 266 -27.62 -5.70 -2.19
CA ARG A 266 -26.32 -5.03 -2.02
C ARG A 266 -26.44 -3.78 -1.16
N PRO A 267 -25.54 -3.55 -0.20
CA PRO A 267 -25.45 -2.29 0.51
C PRO A 267 -25.20 -1.14 -0.49
N THR A 268 -26.07 -0.13 -0.46
CA THR A 268 -26.03 1.06 -1.32
C THR A 268 -26.21 2.29 -0.43
N PHE A 269 -25.44 3.34 -0.71
CA PHE A 269 -25.55 4.62 0.00
C PHE A 269 -26.56 5.51 -0.70
N VAL A 270 -27.67 5.80 -0.03
CA VAL A 270 -28.78 6.61 -0.56
C VAL A 270 -28.69 8.01 0.05
N PRO A 271 -28.66 9.08 -0.76
CA PRO A 271 -28.69 10.46 -0.26
C PRO A 271 -29.93 10.77 0.59
N VAL A 272 -29.74 11.49 1.69
CA VAL A 272 -30.82 12.04 2.51
C VAL A 272 -31.27 13.37 1.90
N GLU A 273 -32.53 13.44 1.45
CA GLU A 273 -33.08 14.62 0.79
C GLU A 273 -33.03 15.87 1.70
N GLY A 274 -32.54 16.99 1.18
CA GLY A 274 -32.44 18.26 1.91
C GLY A 274 -31.26 18.34 2.89
N SER A 275 -30.36 17.35 2.88
CA SER A 275 -29.14 17.32 3.70
C SER A 275 -27.91 17.84 2.96
N GLU A 276 -28.07 18.47 1.79
CA GLU A 276 -26.95 18.98 1.02
C GLU A 276 -26.27 20.16 1.73
N PHE A 277 -24.94 20.17 1.73
CA PHE A 277 -24.13 21.23 2.30
C PHE A 277 -22.85 21.47 1.50
N GLU A 278 -22.27 22.66 1.66
CA GLU A 278 -21.01 23.02 1.04
C GLU A 278 -19.90 23.13 2.08
N VAL A 279 -18.72 22.60 1.74
CA VAL A 279 -17.51 22.74 2.56
C VAL A 279 -16.47 23.53 1.77
N PRO A 280 -16.12 24.74 2.22
CA PRO A 280 -15.06 25.51 1.60
C PRO A 280 -13.70 24.83 1.79
N CYS A 281 -12.97 24.60 0.69
CA CYS A 281 -11.67 23.95 0.70
C CYS A 281 -10.79 24.42 -0.45
N ASP A 282 -9.47 24.34 -0.24
CA ASP A 282 -8.45 24.75 -1.20
C ASP A 282 -7.65 23.56 -1.71
N LEU A 283 -7.69 22.43 -0.98
CA LEU A 283 -7.05 21.16 -1.34
C LEU A 283 -7.97 19.99 -1.01
N VAL A 284 -8.03 19.01 -1.92
CA VAL A 284 -8.68 17.72 -1.71
C VAL A 284 -7.67 16.60 -1.93
N PHE A 285 -7.65 15.64 -1.01
CA PHE A 285 -6.91 14.39 -1.15
C PHE A 285 -7.86 13.20 -1.28
N LEU A 286 -7.81 12.50 -2.42
CA LEU A 286 -8.56 11.28 -2.67
C LEU A 286 -7.81 10.09 -2.05
N ALA A 287 -8.33 9.55 -0.96
CA ALA A 287 -7.77 8.43 -0.19
C ALA A 287 -8.71 7.21 -0.19
N MET A 288 -9.30 6.92 -1.36
CA MET A 288 -10.36 5.90 -1.52
C MET A 288 -9.84 4.48 -1.81
N GLY A 289 -8.53 4.29 -1.69
CA GLY A 289 -7.84 3.03 -1.95
C GLY A 289 -7.55 2.77 -3.42
N PHE A 290 -7.18 1.52 -3.71
CA PHE A 290 -6.69 1.07 -5.02
C PHE A 290 -7.55 -0.06 -5.57
N VAL A 291 -7.59 -0.17 -6.91
CA VAL A 291 -8.40 -1.17 -7.63
C VAL A 291 -7.59 -2.37 -8.13
N GLY A 292 -6.25 -2.30 -8.08
CA GLY A 292 -5.36 -3.35 -8.57
C GLY A 292 -4.00 -2.78 -8.97
N PRO A 293 -3.12 -3.58 -9.59
CA PRO A 293 -1.93 -3.06 -10.24
C PRO A 293 -2.27 -2.11 -11.40
N GLU A 294 -1.33 -1.22 -11.75
CA GLU A 294 -1.39 -0.49 -13.02
C GLU A 294 -1.45 -1.49 -14.19
N GLY A 295 -2.35 -1.24 -15.15
CA GLY A 295 -2.43 -2.02 -16.39
C GLY A 295 -1.25 -1.70 -17.33
N GLY A 296 -1.08 -2.49 -18.40
CA GLY A 296 0.03 -2.32 -19.32
C GLY A 296 1.36 -2.91 -18.83
N GLY A 297 2.45 -2.37 -19.38
CA GLY A 297 3.81 -2.65 -18.93
C GLY A 297 4.16 -4.14 -18.92
N VAL A 298 4.77 -4.58 -17.81
CA VAL A 298 5.21 -5.97 -17.66
C VAL A 298 4.07 -6.97 -17.68
N LEU A 299 2.85 -6.61 -17.23
CA LEU A 299 1.73 -7.54 -17.16
C LEU A 299 1.25 -7.93 -18.56
N GLU A 300 1.05 -6.95 -19.44
CA GLU A 300 0.67 -7.20 -20.84
C GLU A 300 1.80 -7.88 -21.62
N GLN A 301 3.05 -7.48 -21.40
CA GLN A 301 4.21 -8.09 -22.07
C GLN A 301 4.40 -9.57 -21.72
N LEU A 302 4.15 -9.94 -20.46
CA LEU A 302 4.21 -11.32 -20.03
C LEU A 302 2.94 -12.10 -20.40
N GLY A 303 1.82 -11.41 -20.64
CA GLY A 303 0.53 -12.04 -20.92
C GLY A 303 -0.09 -12.70 -19.70
N VAL A 304 0.08 -12.08 -18.51
CA VAL A 304 -0.51 -12.63 -17.28
C VAL A 304 -2.01 -12.32 -17.20
N ASP A 305 -2.79 -13.31 -16.76
CA ASP A 305 -4.23 -13.16 -16.57
C ASP A 305 -4.54 -12.35 -15.31
N LEU A 306 -5.66 -11.61 -15.34
CA LEU A 306 -6.20 -10.92 -14.17
C LEU A 306 -7.45 -11.65 -13.65
N ASP A 307 -7.66 -11.61 -12.34
CA ASP A 307 -8.87 -12.11 -11.69
C ASP A 307 -10.06 -11.18 -11.91
N VAL A 308 -11.25 -11.60 -11.46
CA VAL A 308 -12.50 -10.80 -11.59
C VAL A 308 -12.46 -9.46 -10.82
N ARG A 309 -11.46 -9.25 -9.96
CA ARG A 309 -11.25 -8.03 -9.19
C ARG A 309 -10.16 -7.15 -9.80
N GLY A 310 -9.49 -7.59 -10.88
CA GLY A 310 -8.41 -6.87 -11.55
C GLY A 310 -7.02 -7.10 -10.94
N ASN A 311 -6.85 -8.05 -10.02
CA ASN A 311 -5.53 -8.43 -9.51
C ASN A 311 -4.89 -9.47 -10.44
N VAL A 312 -3.57 -9.63 -10.41
CA VAL A 312 -2.91 -10.72 -11.15
C VAL A 312 -3.38 -12.06 -10.60
N ALA A 313 -3.92 -12.90 -11.48
CA ALA A 313 -4.45 -14.20 -11.13
C ALA A 313 -3.31 -15.15 -10.72
N ARG A 314 -3.60 -16.01 -9.75
CA ARG A 314 -2.66 -17.02 -9.24
C ARG A 314 -3.36 -18.33 -8.89
N ASP A 315 -2.61 -19.43 -8.99
CA ASP A 315 -3.05 -20.76 -8.58
C ASP A 315 -2.68 -21.08 -7.12
N GLU A 316 -2.86 -22.36 -6.73
CA GLU A 316 -2.53 -22.87 -5.39
C GLU A 316 -1.02 -22.85 -5.07
N SER A 317 -0.17 -22.68 -6.09
CA SER A 317 1.29 -22.57 -5.97
C SER A 317 1.79 -21.14 -6.12
N TRP A 318 0.90 -20.14 -6.07
CA TRP A 318 1.21 -18.73 -6.32
C TRP A 318 1.68 -18.39 -7.75
N SER A 319 1.63 -19.38 -8.64
CA SER A 319 2.02 -19.23 -10.04
C SER A 319 0.93 -18.49 -10.80
N THR A 320 1.34 -17.65 -11.75
CA THR A 320 0.43 -17.10 -12.76
C THR A 320 0.15 -18.15 -13.85
N ASN A 321 -0.62 -17.79 -14.87
CA ASN A 321 -0.78 -18.60 -16.08
C ASN A 321 0.51 -18.72 -16.93
N VAL A 322 1.58 -18.00 -16.59
CA VAL A 322 2.85 -18.00 -17.32
C VAL A 322 3.90 -18.78 -16.54
N ASP A 323 4.45 -19.83 -17.16
CA ASP A 323 5.47 -20.69 -16.55
C ASP A 323 6.69 -19.90 -16.04
N GLY A 324 7.03 -20.14 -14.77
CA GLY A 324 8.14 -19.48 -14.07
C GLY A 324 7.84 -18.07 -13.59
N VAL A 325 6.59 -17.60 -13.71
CA VAL A 325 6.15 -16.28 -13.23
C VAL A 325 5.15 -16.43 -12.08
N PHE A 326 5.46 -15.79 -10.96
CA PHE A 326 4.70 -15.85 -9.71
C PHE A 326 4.24 -14.44 -9.30
N VAL A 327 3.26 -14.34 -8.40
CA VAL A 327 2.81 -13.05 -7.87
C VAL A 327 2.70 -13.05 -6.34
N ALA A 328 3.13 -11.96 -5.72
CA ALA A 328 3.11 -11.77 -4.27
C ALA A 328 2.43 -10.46 -3.84
N GLY A 329 1.79 -10.50 -2.67
CA GLY A 329 1.26 -9.32 -1.99
C GLY A 329 0.10 -8.66 -2.74
N ASP A 330 0.00 -7.33 -2.60
CA ASP A 330 -1.14 -6.55 -3.06
C ASP A 330 -1.41 -6.67 -4.58
N MET A 331 -0.40 -7.06 -5.37
CA MET A 331 -0.54 -7.25 -6.82
C MET A 331 -1.45 -8.44 -7.17
N GLY A 332 -1.44 -9.50 -6.36
CA GLY A 332 -2.31 -10.68 -6.53
C GLY A 332 -3.48 -10.73 -5.55
N ARG A 333 -3.36 -10.09 -4.38
CA ARG A 333 -4.39 -10.08 -3.31
C ARG A 333 -5.37 -8.90 -3.43
N GLY A 334 -4.90 -7.79 -3.98
CA GLY A 334 -5.44 -6.45 -3.77
C GLY A 334 -4.92 -5.82 -2.47
N GLN A 335 -5.17 -4.51 -2.30
CA GLN A 335 -4.70 -3.73 -1.15
C GLN A 335 -4.95 -4.43 0.21
N SER A 336 -3.89 -4.60 1.00
CA SER A 336 -3.96 -5.28 2.28
C SER A 336 -2.98 -4.71 3.31
N LEU A 337 -2.86 -5.41 4.44
CA LEU A 337 -1.92 -5.03 5.51
C LEU A 337 -0.50 -5.49 5.17
N ILE A 338 0.50 -4.75 5.64
CA ILE A 338 1.93 -5.07 5.49
C ILE A 338 2.24 -6.51 5.93
N VAL A 339 1.63 -6.98 7.02
CA VAL A 339 1.85 -8.35 7.53
C VAL A 339 1.38 -9.41 6.53
N TRP A 340 0.29 -9.16 5.78
CA TRP A 340 -0.14 -10.06 4.71
C TRP A 340 0.86 -10.04 3.56
N ALA A 341 1.31 -8.87 3.13
CA ALA A 341 2.32 -8.75 2.08
C ALA A 341 3.62 -9.51 2.44
N ILE A 342 4.11 -9.38 3.68
CA ILE A 342 5.29 -10.13 4.16
C ILE A 342 5.03 -11.63 4.20
N ALA A 343 3.86 -12.06 4.70
CA ALA A 343 3.50 -13.47 4.79
C ALA A 343 3.40 -14.11 3.40
N GLU A 344 2.69 -13.46 2.47
CA GLU A 344 2.60 -13.93 1.08
C GLU A 344 3.97 -13.93 0.41
N GLY A 345 4.80 -12.90 0.61
CA GLY A 345 6.15 -12.88 0.05
C GLY A 345 7.01 -14.09 0.50
N ARG A 346 6.85 -14.54 1.75
CA ARG A 346 7.51 -15.75 2.26
C ARG A 346 6.95 -17.03 1.65
N SER A 347 5.62 -17.16 1.56
CA SER A 347 4.98 -18.32 0.91
C SER A 347 5.36 -18.42 -0.57
N VAL A 348 5.38 -17.30 -1.29
CA VAL A 348 5.80 -17.24 -2.69
C VAL A 348 7.26 -17.64 -2.85
N ALA A 349 8.15 -17.20 -1.96
CA ALA A 349 9.55 -17.65 -1.99
C ALA A 349 9.67 -19.17 -1.85
N ALA A 350 8.90 -19.79 -0.96
CA ALA A 350 8.88 -21.25 -0.81
C ALA A 350 8.40 -21.96 -2.08
N SER A 351 7.38 -21.41 -2.75
CA SER A 351 6.90 -21.94 -4.03
C SER A 351 7.91 -21.77 -5.17
N VAL A 352 8.59 -20.62 -5.26
CA VAL A 352 9.65 -20.40 -6.25
C VAL A 352 10.84 -21.34 -6.02
N ASP A 353 11.29 -21.50 -4.77
CA ASP A 353 12.38 -22.44 -4.43
C ASP A 353 11.98 -23.88 -4.78
N THR A 354 10.77 -24.31 -4.42
CA THR A 354 10.24 -25.64 -4.80
C THR A 354 10.19 -25.82 -6.32
N TRP A 355 9.77 -24.79 -7.06
CA TRP A 355 9.74 -24.83 -8.52
C TRP A 355 11.14 -25.02 -9.14
N LEU A 356 12.14 -24.31 -8.59
CA LEU A 356 13.51 -24.32 -9.11
C LEU A 356 14.33 -25.54 -8.69
N MET A 357 14.07 -26.06 -7.48
CA MET A 357 14.89 -27.07 -6.81
C MET A 357 14.18 -28.42 -6.62
N GLY A 358 12.84 -28.46 -6.74
CA GLY A 358 12.00 -29.64 -6.55
C GLY A 358 11.52 -29.87 -5.12
N GLU A 359 12.20 -29.30 -4.13
CA GLU A 359 11.81 -29.30 -2.70
C GLU A 359 12.25 -27.99 -2.04
N THR A 360 11.67 -27.66 -0.89
CA THR A 360 12.03 -26.45 -0.13
C THR A 360 12.02 -26.69 1.37
N MET A 361 12.88 -25.96 2.08
CA MET A 361 12.85 -25.83 3.54
C MET A 361 12.34 -24.45 3.99
N LEU A 362 11.96 -23.58 3.04
CA LEU A 362 11.45 -22.25 3.33
C LEU A 362 10.02 -22.33 3.93
N PRO A 363 9.67 -21.42 4.84
CA PRO A 363 8.36 -21.40 5.45
C PRO A 363 7.29 -20.87 4.48
N SER A 364 6.12 -21.53 4.46
CA SER A 364 4.91 -21.03 3.79
C SER A 364 3.83 -20.72 4.85
N PRO A 365 3.79 -19.50 5.40
CA PRO A 365 2.92 -19.16 6.53
C PRO A 365 1.44 -19.01 6.17
N VAL A 366 1.12 -18.82 4.89
CA VAL A 366 -0.26 -18.61 4.40
C VAL A 366 -0.45 -19.32 3.05
N ASP A 367 -1.70 -19.65 2.74
CA ASP A 367 -2.12 -20.19 1.45
C ASP A 367 -2.60 -19.08 0.49
N PRO A 368 -2.58 -19.29 -0.85
CA PRO A 368 -2.99 -18.27 -1.83
C PRO A 368 -4.42 -17.73 -1.65
N SER A 369 -5.32 -18.57 -1.14
CA SER A 369 -6.73 -18.25 -0.90
C SER A 369 -7.03 -17.74 0.51
N ALA A 370 -6.00 -17.64 1.39
CA ALA A 370 -6.18 -17.23 2.78
C ALA A 370 -6.78 -15.82 2.87
N ALA A 371 -7.92 -15.70 3.54
CA ALA A 371 -8.62 -14.43 3.75
C ALA A 371 -8.84 -14.16 5.24
N PRO A 372 -8.96 -12.88 5.66
CA PRO A 372 -9.38 -12.55 7.02
C PRO A 372 -10.76 -13.17 7.32
N LEU A 373 -10.93 -13.63 8.56
CA LEU A 373 -12.24 -14.07 9.05
C LEU A 373 -13.21 -12.89 9.01
N ARG A 374 -14.35 -13.09 8.34
CA ARG A 374 -15.41 -12.09 8.17
C ARG A 374 -16.51 -12.28 9.19
#